data_AF-A0A3M1QHM6-F1
#
_entry.id   AF-A0A3M1QHM6-F1
#
_cell.length_a   1.000
_cell.length_b   1.000
_cell.length_c   1.000
_cell.angle_alpha   90.00
_cell.angle_beta   90.00
_cell.angle_gamma   90.00
#
_symmetry.space_group_name_H-M   'P 1'
#
loop_
_entity.id
_entity.type
_entity.pdbx_description
1 polymer ?
#
loop_
_entity_poly.entity_id
_entity_poly.type
_entity_poly.pdbx_seq_one_letter_code
_entity_poly.pdbx_strand_id
1 'polypeptide(L)'
;GKGHAALASGDYQSAAVYLLRGFERFPALTRFKIDLESLLGGGEIVDIRRADLMRLLQANDDPRLRFLLGYLEVYGGHRESGLEHLRAAADGAPFGSILRRFADMVAGEEPPPPPSLPATPPRETIPATGDGAPDAAGRPETRPAGVEP
;
A
#
# COMPACT_ATOMS: atom_id res chain seq x y z
N GLY A 1 -3.11 -14.66 -15.89
CA GLY A 1 -3.34 -14.62 -17.34
C GLY A 1 -2.08 -14.20 -18.07
N LYS A 2 -2.05 -12.99 -18.67
CA LYS A 2 -0.90 -12.51 -19.47
C LYS A 2 0.45 -12.50 -18.72
N GLY A 3 0.44 -12.10 -17.44
CA GLY A 3 1.66 -12.12 -16.62
C GLY A 3 2.23 -13.53 -16.41
N HIS A 4 1.37 -14.51 -16.11
CA HIS A 4 1.78 -15.92 -15.97
C HIS A 4 2.24 -16.52 -17.30
N ALA A 5 1.58 -16.19 -18.41
CA ALA A 5 2.02 -16.65 -19.73
C ALA A 5 3.40 -16.11 -20.10
N ALA A 6 3.66 -14.82 -19.85
CA ALA A 6 4.98 -14.22 -20.05
C ALA A 6 6.03 -14.84 -19.12
N LEU A 7 5.65 -15.16 -17.88
CA LEU A 7 6.55 -15.81 -16.93
C LEU A 7 6.91 -17.24 -17.39
N ALA A 8 5.94 -18.00 -17.88
CA ALA A 8 6.14 -19.34 -18.42
C ALA A 8 7.06 -19.32 -19.65
N SER A 9 6.97 -18.30 -20.51
CA SER A 9 7.85 -18.12 -21.67
C SER A 9 9.24 -17.55 -21.32
N GLY A 10 9.49 -17.19 -20.07
CA GLY A 10 10.76 -16.56 -19.64
C GLY A 10 10.87 -15.07 -19.97
N ASP A 11 9.77 -14.41 -20.36
CA ASP A 11 9.74 -12.96 -20.59
C ASP A 11 9.52 -12.23 -19.27
N TYR A 12 10.57 -12.16 -18.45
CA TYR A 12 10.49 -11.68 -17.07
C TYR A 12 10.10 -10.20 -16.97
N GLN A 13 10.56 -9.36 -17.88
CA GLN A 13 10.21 -7.94 -17.84
C GLN A 13 8.71 -7.70 -18.08
N SER A 14 8.12 -8.33 -19.10
CA SER A 14 6.68 -8.19 -19.33
C SER A 14 5.88 -8.92 -18.25
N ALA A 15 6.35 -10.07 -17.76
CA ALA A 15 5.71 -10.78 -16.66
C ALA A 15 5.56 -9.88 -15.43
N ALA A 16 6.63 -9.21 -15.01
CA ALA A 16 6.60 -8.29 -13.87
C ALA A 16 5.60 -7.15 -14.11
N VAL A 17 5.64 -6.51 -15.29
CA VAL A 17 4.73 -5.40 -15.62
C VAL A 17 3.27 -5.84 -15.60
N TYR A 18 2.94 -6.98 -16.20
CA TYR A 18 1.56 -7.48 -16.25
C TYR A 18 1.04 -7.91 -14.88
N LEU A 19 1.88 -8.55 -14.06
CA LEU A 19 1.49 -8.96 -12.71
C LEU A 19 1.29 -7.73 -11.82
N LEU A 20 2.23 -6.79 -11.81
CA LEU A 20 2.12 -5.56 -11.01
C LEU A 20 0.86 -4.77 -11.36
N ARG A 21 0.58 -4.55 -12.66
CA ARG A 21 -0.67 -3.90 -13.09
C ARG A 21 -1.91 -4.67 -12.68
N GLY A 22 -1.85 -6.00 -12.70
CA GLY A 22 -2.93 -6.87 -12.25
C GLY A 22 -3.25 -6.65 -10.77
N PHE A 23 -2.22 -6.62 -9.93
CA PHE A 23 -2.36 -6.38 -8.49
C PHE A 23 -2.72 -4.93 -8.16
N GLU A 24 -2.29 -3.95 -8.96
CA GLU A 24 -2.71 -2.55 -8.80
C GLU A 24 -4.20 -2.42 -9.00
N ARG A 25 -4.75 -3.12 -9.98
CA ARG A 25 -6.18 -3.09 -10.29
C ARG A 25 -7.01 -3.96 -9.34
N PHE A 26 -6.44 -5.08 -8.89
CA PHE A 26 -7.15 -6.07 -8.07
C PHE A 26 -6.25 -6.55 -6.92
N PRO A 27 -6.04 -5.74 -5.87
CA PRO A 27 -5.14 -6.07 -4.78
C PRO A 27 -5.59 -7.30 -3.99
N ALA A 28 -6.89 -7.58 -3.95
CA ALA A 28 -7.44 -8.78 -3.29
C ALA A 28 -6.86 -10.10 -3.85
N LEU A 29 -6.31 -10.10 -5.07
CA LEU A 29 -5.69 -11.27 -5.68
C LEU A 29 -4.47 -11.79 -4.89
N THR A 30 -3.82 -10.97 -4.05
CA THR A 30 -2.68 -11.40 -3.23
C THR A 30 -3.03 -12.42 -2.16
N ARG A 31 -4.32 -12.55 -1.82
CA ARG A 31 -4.81 -13.48 -0.79
C ARG A 31 -5.15 -14.86 -1.34
N PHE A 32 -5.22 -15.01 -2.65
CA PHE A 32 -5.59 -16.27 -3.28
C PHE A 32 -4.37 -17.17 -3.43
N LYS A 33 -4.55 -18.47 -3.21
CA LYS A 33 -3.54 -19.45 -3.60
C LYS A 33 -3.48 -19.53 -5.12
N ILE A 34 -2.26 -19.56 -5.65
CA ILE A 34 -1.99 -19.63 -7.08
C ILE A 34 -1.21 -20.91 -7.32
N ASP A 35 -1.78 -21.81 -8.12
CA ASP A 35 -1.10 -23.04 -8.52
C ASP A 35 -0.12 -22.72 -9.66
N LEU A 36 1.12 -22.39 -9.28
CA LEU A 36 2.15 -22.02 -10.25
C LEU A 36 2.53 -23.18 -11.17
N GLU A 37 2.54 -24.41 -10.65
CA GLU A 37 2.88 -25.60 -11.43
C GLU A 37 1.94 -25.77 -12.62
N SER A 38 0.62 -25.73 -12.39
CA SER A 38 -0.37 -25.82 -13.46
C SER A 38 -0.28 -24.62 -14.42
N LEU A 39 -0.04 -23.42 -13.90
CA LEU A 39 0.01 -22.20 -14.73
C LEU A 39 1.26 -22.08 -15.59
N LEU A 40 2.40 -22.61 -15.12
CA LEU A 40 3.69 -22.52 -15.83
C LEU A 40 4.00 -23.78 -16.64
N GLY A 41 3.24 -24.87 -16.45
CA GLY A 41 3.40 -26.13 -17.20
C GLY A 41 4.22 -27.21 -16.49
N GLY A 42 4.39 -27.09 -15.17
CA GLY A 42 5.02 -28.09 -14.29
C GLY A 42 6.01 -27.49 -13.29
N GLY A 43 6.27 -28.19 -12.19
CA GLY A 43 7.24 -27.79 -11.17
C GLY A 43 8.65 -27.57 -11.72
N GLU A 44 9.10 -28.40 -12.66
CA GLU A 44 10.41 -28.23 -13.31
C GLU A 44 10.55 -26.86 -14.01
N ILE A 45 9.47 -26.39 -14.66
CA ILE A 45 9.48 -25.06 -15.28
C ILE A 45 9.59 -23.98 -14.20
N VAL A 46 8.87 -24.11 -13.08
CA VAL A 46 8.97 -23.17 -11.96
C VAL A 46 10.41 -23.09 -11.44
N ASP A 47 11.08 -24.22 -11.28
CA ASP A 47 12.47 -24.30 -10.82
C ASP A 47 13.45 -23.68 -11.83
N ILE A 48 13.27 -23.95 -13.13
CA ILE A 48 14.06 -23.32 -14.20
C ILE A 48 13.90 -21.80 -14.15
N ARG A 49 12.66 -21.29 -14.03
CA ARG A 49 12.40 -19.84 -13.96
C ARG A 49 13.00 -19.21 -12.71
N ARG A 50 12.97 -19.91 -11.57
CA ARG A 50 13.63 -19.46 -10.33
C ARG A 50 15.14 -19.33 -10.54
N ALA A 51 15.77 -20.37 -11.08
CA ALA A 51 17.21 -20.38 -11.33
C ALA A 51 17.64 -19.28 -12.32
N ASP A 52 16.87 -19.05 -13.38
CA ASP A 52 17.12 -17.95 -14.32
C ASP A 52 17.05 -16.58 -13.65
N LEU A 53 15.99 -16.32 -12.87
CA LEU A 53 15.84 -15.05 -12.14
C LEU A 53 16.98 -14.83 -11.15
N MET A 54 17.42 -15.86 -10.43
CA MET A 54 18.57 -15.78 -9.53
C MET A 54 19.85 -15.40 -10.28
N ARG A 55 20.12 -15.99 -11.45
CA ARG A 55 21.27 -15.63 -12.30
C ARG A 55 21.19 -14.19 -12.80
N LEU A 56 20.01 -13.75 -13.25
CA LEU A 56 19.81 -12.38 -13.71
C LEU A 56 20.04 -11.36 -12.58
N LEU A 57 19.56 -11.67 -11.37
CA LEU A 57 19.73 -10.82 -10.20
C LEU A 57 21.17 -10.74 -9.71
N GLN A 58 21.99 -11.77 -9.95
CA GLN A 58 23.43 -11.70 -9.68
C GLN A 58 24.15 -10.69 -10.59
N ALA A 59 23.67 -10.52 -11.83
CA ALA A 59 24.24 -9.57 -12.77
C ALA A 59 23.70 -8.15 -12.57
N ASN A 60 22.42 -8.02 -12.25
CA ASN A 60 21.76 -6.73 -12.03
C ASN A 60 20.61 -6.87 -11.04
N ASP A 61 20.70 -6.17 -9.91
CA ASP A 61 19.69 -6.18 -8.85
C ASP A 61 18.48 -5.33 -9.23
N ASP A 62 17.70 -5.79 -10.21
CA ASP A 62 16.49 -5.11 -10.66
C ASP A 62 15.32 -5.42 -9.71
N PRO A 63 14.63 -4.38 -9.17
CA PRO A 63 13.56 -4.58 -8.21
C PRO A 63 12.35 -5.32 -8.78
N ARG A 64 12.11 -5.27 -10.09
CA ARG A 64 10.99 -6.00 -10.75
C ARG A 64 11.32 -7.47 -10.90
N LEU A 65 12.57 -7.80 -11.22
CA LEU A 65 13.04 -9.19 -11.24
C LEU A 65 13.07 -9.79 -9.84
N ARG A 66 13.50 -9.01 -8.84
CA ARG A 66 13.47 -9.38 -7.42
C ARG A 66 12.04 -9.66 -6.96
N PHE A 67 11.08 -8.85 -7.40
CA PHE A 67 9.66 -9.09 -7.18
C PHE A 67 9.18 -10.42 -7.79
N LEU A 68 9.56 -10.73 -9.03
CA LEU A 68 9.16 -11.99 -9.66
C LEU A 68 9.73 -13.20 -8.94
N LEU A 69 10.98 -13.12 -8.48
CA LEU A 69 11.58 -14.18 -7.70
C LEU A 69 10.81 -14.39 -6.39
N GLY A 70 10.55 -13.30 -5.64
CA GLY A 70 9.75 -13.38 -4.42
C GLY A 70 8.33 -13.89 -4.66
N TYR A 71 7.71 -13.50 -5.77
CA TYR A 71 6.41 -14.01 -6.20
C TYR A 71 6.44 -15.53 -6.43
N LEU A 72 7.40 -16.03 -7.20
CA LEU A 72 7.54 -17.47 -7.44
C LEU A 72 7.77 -18.26 -6.15
N GLU A 73 8.55 -17.72 -5.22
CA GLU A 73 8.85 -18.40 -3.95
C GLU A 73 7.65 -18.41 -3.00
N VAL A 74 6.94 -17.29 -2.84
CA VAL A 74 5.74 -17.24 -2.00
C VAL A 74 4.69 -18.23 -2.48
N TYR A 75 4.34 -18.19 -3.77
CA TYR A 75 3.28 -19.03 -4.31
C TYR A 75 3.77 -20.45 -4.65
N GLY A 76 5.08 -20.68 -4.68
CA GLY A 76 5.71 -21.99 -4.80
C GLY A 76 5.97 -22.70 -3.46
N GLY A 77 5.53 -22.12 -2.33
CA GLY A 77 5.60 -22.73 -1.01
C GLY A 77 6.80 -22.32 -0.15
N HIS A 78 7.73 -21.53 -0.66
CA HIS A 78 8.88 -20.99 0.06
C HIS A 78 8.58 -19.58 0.59
N ARG A 79 7.57 -19.48 1.47
CA ARG A 79 6.99 -18.19 1.85
C ARG A 79 7.97 -17.22 2.51
N GLU A 80 8.83 -17.70 3.40
CA GLU A 80 9.76 -16.82 4.14
C GLU A 80 10.80 -16.18 3.21
N SER A 81 11.52 -17.01 2.44
CA SER A 81 12.48 -16.56 1.41
C SER A 81 11.81 -15.63 0.39
N GLY A 82 10.60 -15.99 -0.06
CA GLY A 82 9.86 -15.16 -0.98
C GLY A 82 9.51 -13.78 -0.41
N LEU A 83 9.11 -13.70 0.86
CA LEU A 83 8.84 -12.41 1.54
C LEU A 83 10.11 -11.56 1.67
N GLU A 84 11.27 -12.16 1.91
CA GLU A 84 12.54 -11.42 1.94
C GLU A 84 12.84 -10.78 0.59
N HIS A 85 12.67 -11.51 -0.50
CA HIS A 85 12.83 -10.97 -1.84
C HIS A 85 11.81 -9.88 -2.17
N LEU A 86 10.56 -10.02 -1.73
CA LEU A 86 9.54 -8.98 -1.92
C LEU A 86 9.86 -7.70 -1.11
N ARG A 87 10.41 -7.82 0.10
CA ARG A 87 10.87 -6.67 0.90
C ARG A 87 12.08 -6.00 0.28
N ALA A 88 13.04 -6.78 -0.24
CA ALA A 88 14.18 -6.22 -0.96
C ALA A 88 13.73 -5.49 -2.25
N ALA A 89 12.76 -6.04 -2.97
CA ALA A 89 12.17 -5.39 -4.14
C ALA A 89 11.49 -4.07 -3.80
N ALA A 90 10.85 -3.98 -2.61
CA ALA A 90 10.21 -2.77 -2.12
C ALA A 90 11.22 -1.63 -1.84
N ASP A 91 12.41 -1.97 -1.32
CA ASP A 91 13.44 -0.98 -1.00
C ASP A 91 13.92 -0.21 -2.25
N GLY A 92 14.24 -0.96 -3.32
CA GLY A 92 14.65 -0.41 -4.60
C GLY A 92 13.53 0.17 -5.47
N ALA A 93 12.27 0.13 -5.02
CA ALA A 93 11.13 0.54 -5.82
C ALA A 93 10.74 2.02 -5.60
N PRO A 94 10.22 2.70 -6.65
CA PRO A 94 9.79 4.08 -6.55
C PRO A 94 8.67 4.26 -5.52
N PHE A 95 8.66 5.44 -4.89
CA PHE A 95 7.67 5.78 -3.86
C PHE A 95 6.24 5.71 -4.43
N GLY A 96 5.31 5.18 -3.63
CA GLY A 96 3.91 5.01 -4.02
C GLY A 96 3.61 3.83 -4.96
N SER A 97 4.63 3.10 -5.42
CA SER A 97 4.43 1.90 -6.23
C SER A 97 3.85 0.73 -5.43
N ILE A 98 3.12 -0.15 -6.12
CA ILE A 98 2.58 -1.37 -5.50
C ILE A 98 3.68 -2.30 -4.96
N LEU A 99 4.88 -2.29 -5.55
CA LEU A 99 6.04 -3.04 -5.09
C LEU A 99 6.32 -2.81 -3.60
N ARG A 100 6.23 -1.54 -3.15
CA ARG A 100 6.45 -1.17 -1.75
C ARG A 100 5.41 -1.73 -0.78
N ARG A 101 4.20 -2.00 -1.25
CA ARG A 101 3.10 -2.53 -0.42
C ARG A 101 2.89 -4.03 -0.60
N PHE A 102 3.53 -4.63 -1.61
CA PHE A 102 3.23 -6.00 -2.01
C PHE A 102 3.60 -7.02 -0.93
N ALA A 103 4.74 -6.84 -0.27
CA ALA A 103 5.15 -7.68 0.84
C ALA A 103 4.11 -7.68 1.97
N ASP A 104 3.64 -6.51 2.40
CA ASP A 104 2.58 -6.33 3.40
C ASP A 104 1.27 -7.04 2.99
N MET A 105 0.82 -6.80 1.75
CA MET A 105 -0.41 -7.39 1.22
C MET A 105 -0.39 -8.92 1.16
N VAL A 106 0.80 -9.52 1.01
CA VAL A 106 1.01 -10.98 1.01
C VAL A 106 1.26 -11.51 2.43
N ALA A 107 1.94 -10.74 3.27
CA ALA A 107 2.16 -11.05 4.68
C ALA A 107 0.83 -11.14 5.44
N GLY A 108 -0.18 -10.38 4.99
CA GLY A 108 -1.44 -10.20 5.69
C GLY A 108 -1.36 -9.10 6.75
N GLU A 109 -0.26 -8.35 6.78
CA GLU A 109 -0.12 -7.14 7.57
C GLU A 109 -0.98 -6.05 6.91
N GLU A 110 -1.96 -5.54 7.65
CA GLU A 110 -2.67 -4.32 7.26
C GLU A 110 -1.63 -3.18 7.27
N PRO A 111 -1.63 -2.27 6.27
CA PRO A 111 -0.63 -1.21 6.22
C PRO A 111 -0.54 -0.52 7.58
N PRO A 112 0.67 -0.18 8.07
CA PRO A 112 0.80 0.50 9.34
C PRO A 112 -0.10 1.73 9.33
N PRO A 113 -0.85 2.00 10.41
CA PRO A 113 -1.72 3.16 10.47
C PRO A 113 -0.92 4.39 10.05
N PRO A 114 -1.52 5.34 9.31
CA PRO A 114 -0.83 6.57 8.94
C PRO A 114 -0.18 7.14 10.21
N PRO A 115 1.03 7.71 10.14
CA PRO A 115 1.68 8.27 11.31
C PRO A 115 0.67 9.19 11.98
N SER A 116 0.28 8.84 13.21
CA SER A 116 -0.60 9.68 14.00
C SER A 116 0.14 11.00 14.13
N LEU A 117 -0.35 12.03 13.44
CA LEU A 117 0.04 13.39 13.76
C LEU A 117 -0.16 13.52 15.27
N PRO A 118 0.84 14.00 16.03
CA PRO A 118 0.66 14.21 17.46
C PRO A 118 -0.62 15.01 17.62
N ALA A 119 -1.57 14.45 18.37
CA ALA A 119 -2.81 15.13 18.68
C ALA A 119 -2.43 16.52 19.17
N THR A 120 -2.82 17.55 18.41
CA THR A 120 -2.72 18.93 18.86
C THR A 120 -3.28 18.97 20.27
N PRO A 121 -2.51 19.36 21.30
CA PRO A 121 -3.04 19.39 22.65
C PRO A 121 -4.29 20.28 22.65
N PRO A 122 -5.33 19.93 23.42
CA PRO A 122 -6.51 20.75 23.52
C PRO A 122 -6.06 22.16 23.89
N ARG A 123 -6.41 23.12 23.02
CA ARG A 123 -6.15 24.53 23.20
C ARG A 123 -6.73 24.90 24.58
N GLU A 124 -5.83 25.18 25.50
CA GLU A 124 -6.10 25.51 26.89
C GLU A 124 -7.22 26.54 26.93
N THR A 125 -8.34 26.15 27.54
CA THR A 125 -9.51 27.00 27.71
C THR A 125 -9.09 28.12 28.66
N ILE A 126 -8.88 29.31 28.13
CA ILE A 126 -8.60 30.51 28.92
C ILE A 126 -9.76 30.66 29.91
N PRO A 127 -9.52 30.64 31.24
CA PRO A 127 -10.59 30.80 32.20
C PRO A 127 -11.16 32.22 32.08
N ALA A 128 -12.46 32.28 31.80
CA ALA A 128 -13.24 33.50 31.94
C ALA A 128 -13.15 33.98 33.39
N THR A 129 -12.37 35.03 33.60
CA THR A 129 -12.39 35.80 34.84
C THR A 129 -13.71 36.55 34.88
N GLY A 130 -14.65 36.06 35.68
CA GLY A 130 -15.80 36.83 36.10
C GLY A 130 -15.38 37.81 37.19
N ASP A 131 -15.89 39.03 37.13
CA ASP A 131 -16.26 39.77 38.33
C ASP A 131 -17.25 40.89 37.99
N GLY A 132 -18.31 41.01 38.80
CA GLY A 132 -18.97 42.28 39.09
C GLY A 132 -20.12 42.74 38.20
N ALA A 133 -21.35 42.28 38.49
CA ALA A 133 -22.53 43.15 38.39
C ALA A 133 -22.50 44.18 39.56
N PRO A 134 -23.20 45.34 39.50
CA PRO A 134 -24.65 45.31 39.75
C PRO A 134 -25.51 46.35 39.00
N ASP A 135 -26.76 45.93 38.76
CA ASP A 135 -28.04 46.61 38.96
C ASP A 135 -28.15 48.15 38.79
N ALA A 136 -29.04 48.59 37.88
CA ALA A 136 -30.14 49.51 38.20
C ALA A 136 -30.98 49.90 36.97
N ALA A 137 -32.27 49.56 37.04
CA ALA A 137 -33.45 50.38 36.71
C ALA A 137 -33.56 51.13 35.36
N GLY A 138 -34.66 50.85 34.64
CA GLY A 138 -35.56 51.95 34.24
C GLY A 138 -36.13 51.98 32.82
N ARG A 139 -37.34 51.41 32.69
CA ARG A 139 -38.49 51.85 31.89
C ARG A 139 -38.64 51.50 30.38
N PRO A 140 -39.89 51.35 29.91
CA PRO A 140 -40.25 50.86 28.58
C PRO A 140 -40.72 52.00 27.63
N GLU A 141 -41.19 51.60 26.43
CA GLU A 141 -41.81 52.41 25.34
C GLU A 141 -40.82 53.15 24.44
N THR A 142 -40.92 53.21 23.11
CA THR A 142 -42.06 53.22 22.17
C THR A 142 -41.54 52.96 20.73
N ARG A 143 -42.32 52.25 19.89
CA ARG A 143 -42.30 52.40 18.41
C ARG A 143 -42.79 53.82 18.04
N PRO A 144 -42.53 54.45 16.86
CA PRO A 144 -42.66 53.80 15.56
C PRO A 144 -41.76 54.34 14.40
N ALA A 145 -41.92 53.70 13.24
CA ALA A 145 -41.95 54.23 11.87
C ALA A 145 -40.87 55.22 11.38
N GLY A 146 -40.19 54.80 10.31
CA GLY A 146 -40.22 55.58 9.06
C GLY A 146 -38.91 56.17 8.56
N VAL A 147 -38.75 55.96 7.25
CA VAL A 147 -38.04 56.78 6.26
C VAL A 147 -36.59 56.43 5.92
N GLU A 148 -36.42 56.20 4.62
CA GLU A 148 -35.25 55.86 3.82
C GLU A 148 -34.26 57.03 3.71
N PRO A 149 -33.11 56.80 3.05
CA PRO A 149 -32.96 57.44 1.74
C PRO A 149 -32.60 56.50 0.59
#